data_AF-C6WV57-F1
#
_entry.id   AF-C6WV57-F1
#
_cell.length_a   1.000
_cell.length_b   1.000
_cell.length_c   1.000
_cell.angle_alpha   90.00
_cell.angle_beta   90.00
_cell.angle_gamma   90.00
#
_symmetry.space_group_name_H-M   'P 1'
#
loop_
_entity.id
_entity.type
_entity.pdbx_description
1 polymer ?
#
loop_
_entity_poly.entity_id
_entity_poly.type
_entity_poly.pdbx_seq_one_letter_code
_entity_poly.pdbx_strand_id
1 'polypeptide(L)'
;MTKNLLFLTGKLAEKSLNKVLNEVQSNPKTVPFKYRVEQIGVSVAALMTPDLIARRVKETGDADKVIVPGLCQGDLTMLEAKYGIPVERGPVDLKDLPQYFGHQGIAPDISQYQVEIFAEIVDAPYLSVEGILHKALQYRAQGANVIDLGCLPAVPFPHLAESIQALKQQGLSVSVDSLNTDDLLAAGRAGADYLLSLTEKTLWIAEEVASTPVLIPAKPHSLPSLYRAIEGCIKLGKPFLADAILDPIHFGLTDSIVRYHRLRKKYPDIEIMMGIGNLTELTDADTTGINALLFGMISELNINAVLATSVSTHAVNAIAEADIARRTMFAAKRDERLPRGYSNGLLGLHDKRPFTYSADEINEIASQIKDPSFRIQVSEQGLHIYNRDGIHEALDPFVLYPHLKVEDDASHAFYLGVELARAQIAWQLGKRYAQDQELEWGIRTKRTDVAGKTAHREASIKEKRVKKDEQ
;
A
#
# COMPACT_ATOMS: atom_id res chain seq x y z
N MET A 1 -25.32 28.88 18.19
CA MET A 1 -24.64 28.68 19.48
C MET A 1 -23.43 27.78 19.25
N THR A 2 -22.29 28.14 19.82
CA THR A 2 -21.06 27.33 19.74
C THR A 2 -21.23 26.11 20.63
N LYS A 3 -21.14 24.90 20.06
CA LYS A 3 -21.25 23.65 20.83
C LYS A 3 -19.92 23.29 21.50
N ASN A 4 -19.99 22.72 22.70
CA ASN A 4 -18.89 22.12 23.44
C ASN A 4 -18.86 20.60 23.18
N LEU A 5 -17.81 20.09 22.53
CA LEU A 5 -17.67 18.68 22.17
C LEU A 5 -16.60 17.99 23.05
N LEU A 6 -16.91 16.81 23.58
CA LEU A 6 -15.93 15.96 24.26
C LEU A 6 -15.54 14.79 23.36
N PHE A 7 -14.28 14.71 22.95
CA PHE A 7 -13.76 13.58 22.19
C PHE A 7 -13.04 12.58 23.10
N LEU A 8 -13.46 11.32 23.08
CA LEU A 8 -12.77 10.25 23.80
C LEU A 8 -11.76 9.54 22.90
N THR A 9 -10.55 9.29 23.39
CA THR A 9 -9.50 8.66 22.57
C THR A 9 -8.53 7.77 23.37
N GLY A 10 -7.77 6.95 22.63
CA GLY A 10 -6.70 6.12 23.17
C GLY A 10 -5.34 6.81 23.07
N LYS A 11 -4.34 6.30 23.79
CA LYS A 11 -2.98 6.88 23.88
C LYS A 11 -2.35 7.11 22.51
N LEU A 12 -2.47 6.15 21.59
CA LEU A 12 -1.85 6.25 20.25
C LEU A 12 -2.53 7.28 19.34
N ALA A 13 -3.80 7.58 19.58
CA ALA A 13 -4.63 8.41 18.71
C ALA A 13 -4.72 9.88 19.18
N GLU A 14 -4.32 10.18 20.43
CA GLU A 14 -4.49 11.49 21.05
C GLU A 14 -3.79 12.63 20.29
N LYS A 15 -2.50 12.47 19.98
CA LYS A 15 -1.73 13.50 19.26
C LYS A 15 -2.30 13.76 17.85
N SER A 16 -2.65 12.68 17.15
CA SER A 16 -3.26 12.74 15.81
C SER A 16 -4.64 13.40 15.83
N LEU A 17 -5.48 13.05 16.80
CA LEU A 17 -6.80 13.65 16.97
C LEU A 17 -6.71 15.16 17.24
N ASN A 18 -5.81 15.61 18.11
CA ASN A 18 -5.60 17.04 18.36
C ASN A 18 -5.15 17.77 17.08
N LYS A 19 -4.23 17.18 16.30
CA LYS A 19 -3.79 17.76 15.03
C LYS A 19 -4.97 17.92 14.05
N VAL A 20 -5.77 16.87 13.86
CA VAL A 20 -6.92 16.91 12.94
C VAL A 20 -7.99 17.89 13.43
N LEU A 21 -8.28 17.94 14.74
CA LEU A 21 -9.24 18.90 15.29
C LEU A 21 -8.79 20.36 15.10
N ASN A 22 -7.49 20.63 15.23
CA ASN A 22 -6.93 21.94 14.92
C ASN A 22 -7.07 22.27 13.43
N GLU A 23 -6.80 21.31 12.53
CA GLU A 23 -7.01 21.48 11.08
C GLU A 23 -8.48 21.76 10.75
N VAL A 24 -9.41 21.02 11.37
CA VAL A 24 -10.85 21.21 11.22
C VAL A 24 -11.28 22.59 11.72
N GLN A 25 -10.84 23.02 12.91
CA GLN A 25 -11.15 24.36 13.43
C GLN A 25 -10.53 25.49 12.61
N SER A 26 -9.35 25.28 12.03
CA SER A 26 -8.68 26.27 11.18
C SER A 26 -9.38 26.46 9.83
N ASN A 27 -10.30 25.57 9.46
CA ASN A 27 -11.04 25.68 8.21
C ASN A 27 -12.18 26.72 8.35
N PRO A 28 -12.20 27.80 7.53
CA PRO A 28 -13.23 28.84 7.61
C PRO A 28 -14.66 28.35 7.33
N LYS A 29 -14.81 27.17 6.72
CA LYS A 29 -16.12 26.56 6.40
C LYS A 29 -16.71 25.74 7.55
N THR A 30 -15.93 25.47 8.59
CA THR A 30 -16.40 24.73 9.77
C THR A 30 -17.26 25.61 10.65
N VAL A 31 -18.41 25.10 11.09
CA VAL A 31 -19.20 25.77 12.13
C VAL A 31 -18.38 25.85 13.41
N PRO A 32 -18.21 27.04 14.04
CA PRO A 32 -17.41 27.16 15.25
C PRO A 32 -17.89 26.25 16.38
N PHE A 33 -16.97 25.50 16.98
CA PHE A 33 -17.19 24.66 18.16
C PHE A 33 -16.00 24.75 19.12
N LYS A 34 -16.24 24.50 20.40
CA LYS A 34 -15.19 24.26 21.39
C LYS A 34 -15.05 22.76 21.60
N TYR A 35 -13.85 22.29 21.89
CA TYR A 35 -13.65 20.87 22.17
C TYR A 35 -12.69 20.62 23.33
N ARG A 36 -12.87 19.45 23.94
CA ARG A 36 -11.93 18.83 24.89
C ARG A 36 -11.63 17.42 24.42
N VAL A 37 -10.37 17.01 24.47
CA VAL A 37 -9.95 15.63 24.21
C VAL A 37 -9.63 14.95 25.53
N GLU A 38 -10.16 13.75 25.75
CA GLU A 38 -9.92 12.97 26.97
C GLU A 38 -9.38 11.58 26.62
N GLN A 39 -8.14 11.32 27.02
CA GLN A 39 -7.48 10.03 26.85
C GLN A 39 -7.88 9.08 28.00
N ILE A 40 -8.64 8.03 27.69
CA ILE A 40 -9.22 7.17 28.74
C ILE A 40 -8.30 6.00 29.16
N GLY A 41 -6.99 6.10 28.93
CA GLY A 41 -5.99 5.12 29.39
C GLY A 41 -5.99 3.75 28.68
N VAL A 42 -6.50 3.67 27.45
CA VAL A 42 -6.33 2.51 26.54
C VAL A 42 -5.32 2.83 25.44
N SER A 43 -4.57 1.84 24.95
CA SER A 43 -3.58 2.06 23.89
C SER A 43 -4.24 2.31 22.52
N VAL A 44 -5.24 1.49 22.16
CA VAL A 44 -5.90 1.51 20.84
C VAL A 44 -7.40 1.82 21.00
N ALA A 45 -7.91 2.77 20.22
CA ALA A 45 -9.31 3.22 20.26
C ALA A 45 -10.34 2.13 19.90
N ALA A 46 -9.97 1.13 19.11
CA ALA A 46 -10.83 0.00 18.74
C ALA A 46 -11.16 -0.94 19.91
N LEU A 47 -10.40 -0.85 21.01
CA LEU A 47 -10.63 -1.66 22.23
C LEU A 47 -11.57 -0.97 23.23
N MET A 48 -12.15 0.17 22.85
CA MET A 48 -13.11 0.87 23.69
C MET A 48 -14.48 0.21 23.63
N THR A 49 -15.07 0.01 24.81
CA THR A 49 -16.46 -0.38 24.97
C THR A 49 -17.20 0.65 25.84
N PRO A 50 -18.53 0.75 25.72
CA PRO A 50 -19.36 1.58 26.58
C PRO A 50 -19.11 1.35 28.08
N ASP A 51 -18.99 0.09 28.54
CA ASP A 51 -18.69 -0.22 29.93
C ASP A 51 -17.36 0.35 30.41
N LEU A 52 -16.33 0.26 29.56
CA LEU A 52 -15.00 0.79 29.87
C LEU A 52 -15.02 2.31 29.96
N ILE A 53 -15.72 2.96 29.04
CA ILE A 53 -15.92 4.42 29.02
C ILE A 53 -16.67 4.83 30.30
N ALA A 54 -17.78 4.18 30.62
CA ALA A 54 -18.56 4.47 31.82
C ALA A 54 -17.71 4.32 33.09
N ARG A 55 -16.82 3.33 33.16
CA ARG A 55 -15.96 3.13 34.33
C ARG A 55 -14.88 4.22 34.48
N ARG A 56 -14.32 4.69 33.36
CA ARG A 56 -13.14 5.57 33.35
C ARG A 56 -13.48 7.06 33.25
N VAL A 57 -14.57 7.40 32.57
CA VAL A 57 -15.09 8.76 32.43
C VAL A 57 -16.31 8.89 33.33
N LYS A 58 -16.12 9.50 34.49
CA LYS A 58 -17.20 9.65 35.49
C LYS A 58 -18.15 10.78 35.16
N GLU A 59 -17.63 11.88 34.62
CA GLU A 59 -18.35 13.12 34.34
C GLU A 59 -17.89 13.72 33.02
N THR A 60 -18.78 14.44 32.33
CA THR A 60 -18.54 15.04 31.00
C THR A 60 -18.28 16.54 31.06
N GLY A 61 -18.47 17.17 32.23
CA GLY A 61 -18.26 18.60 32.44
C GLY A 61 -19.30 19.44 31.71
N ASP A 62 -18.84 20.44 30.96
CA ASP A 62 -19.66 21.38 30.17
C ASP A 62 -19.91 20.94 28.73
N ALA A 63 -19.70 19.66 28.42
CA ALA A 63 -19.88 19.13 27.07
C ALA A 63 -21.37 19.02 26.70
N ASP A 64 -21.74 19.51 25.52
CA ASP A 64 -23.07 19.35 24.93
C ASP A 64 -23.22 18.00 24.22
N LYS A 65 -22.09 17.36 23.88
CA LYS A 65 -22.05 16.08 23.17
C LYS A 65 -20.73 15.34 23.39
N VAL A 66 -20.78 14.01 23.51
CA VAL A 66 -19.59 13.14 23.49
C VAL A 66 -19.43 12.46 22.13
N ILE A 67 -18.23 12.49 21.57
CA ILE A 67 -17.85 11.77 20.37
C ILE A 67 -16.85 10.67 20.76
N VAL A 68 -17.27 9.42 20.58
CA VAL A 68 -16.42 8.24 20.78
C VAL A 68 -15.78 7.80 19.46
N PRO A 69 -14.67 7.04 19.47
CA PRO A 69 -14.08 6.55 18.22
C PRO A 69 -15.06 5.70 17.42
N GLY A 70 -15.01 5.78 16.08
CA GLY A 70 -15.94 5.04 15.22
C GLY A 70 -15.89 3.52 15.36
N LEU A 71 -14.77 2.99 15.86
CA LEU A 71 -14.59 1.55 16.17
C LEU A 71 -15.05 1.14 17.58
N CYS A 72 -15.63 2.06 18.36
CA CYS A 72 -16.19 1.72 19.68
C CYS A 72 -17.38 0.76 19.51
N GLN A 73 -17.22 -0.48 19.95
CA GLN A 73 -18.24 -1.53 19.84
C GLN A 73 -19.14 -1.58 21.08
N GLY A 74 -20.44 -1.79 20.89
CA GLY A 74 -21.44 -1.90 21.97
C GLY A 74 -22.56 -0.86 21.88
N ASP A 75 -23.53 -0.95 22.78
CA ASP A 75 -24.65 0.00 22.83
C ASP A 75 -24.25 1.32 23.51
N LEU A 76 -24.43 2.44 22.82
CA LEU A 76 -24.10 3.78 23.35
C LEU A 76 -25.22 4.38 24.20
N THR A 77 -26.45 3.84 24.14
CA THR A 77 -27.60 4.40 24.88
C THR A 77 -27.36 4.42 26.38
N MET A 78 -26.60 3.46 26.91
CA MET A 78 -26.21 3.42 28.32
C MET A 78 -25.32 4.62 28.73
N LEU A 79 -24.48 5.12 27.81
CA LEU A 79 -23.65 6.30 28.05
C LEU A 79 -24.49 7.57 27.96
N GLU A 80 -25.43 7.64 27.01
CA GLU A 80 -26.38 8.76 26.90
C GLU A 80 -27.23 8.88 28.16
N ALA A 81 -27.77 7.77 28.65
CA ALA A 81 -28.55 7.73 29.89
C ALA A 81 -27.71 8.14 31.10
N LYS A 82 -26.42 7.77 31.14
CA LYS A 82 -25.51 8.14 32.22
C LYS A 82 -25.16 9.62 32.23
N TYR A 83 -24.83 10.18 31.06
CA TYR A 83 -24.30 11.54 30.96
C TYR A 83 -25.39 12.59 30.72
N GLY A 84 -26.59 12.19 30.32
CA GLY A 84 -27.70 13.10 30.02
C GLY A 84 -27.50 13.94 28.75
N ILE A 85 -26.50 13.60 27.93
CA ILE A 85 -26.15 14.28 26.68
C ILE A 85 -25.94 13.24 25.56
N PRO A 86 -26.11 13.63 24.28
CA PRO A 86 -25.94 12.70 23.17
C PRO A 86 -24.51 12.15 23.12
N VAL A 87 -24.40 10.86 22.79
CA VAL A 87 -23.13 10.13 22.66
C VAL A 87 -23.11 9.46 21.31
N GLU A 88 -22.25 9.93 20.41
CA GLU A 88 -22.20 9.44 19.03
C GLU A 88 -20.83 8.87 18.67
N ARG A 89 -20.84 7.98 17.67
CA ARG A 89 -19.61 7.52 17.04
C ARG A 89 -19.11 8.58 16.07
N GLY A 90 -17.88 9.00 16.26
CA GLY A 90 -17.13 9.69 15.22
C GLY A 90 -16.78 8.74 14.07
N PRO A 91 -16.07 9.23 13.05
CA PRO A 91 -15.65 8.38 11.96
C PRO A 91 -14.70 7.27 12.42
N VAL A 92 -14.68 6.18 11.64
CA VAL A 92 -13.78 5.02 11.86
C VAL A 92 -12.30 5.42 11.75
N ASP A 93 -11.98 6.40 10.89
CA ASP A 93 -10.65 6.99 10.78
C ASP A 93 -10.72 8.47 11.20
N LEU A 94 -9.76 8.90 12.02
CA LEU A 94 -9.66 10.30 12.46
C LEU A 94 -9.50 11.26 11.28
N LYS A 95 -8.85 10.83 10.19
CA LYS A 95 -8.71 11.68 8.98
C LYS A 95 -10.01 11.88 8.21
N ASP A 96 -11.08 11.18 8.58
CA ASP A 96 -12.42 11.45 8.10
C ASP A 96 -13.18 12.43 9.01
N LEU A 97 -12.58 12.93 10.10
CA LEU A 97 -13.20 14.00 10.89
C LEU A 97 -13.52 15.24 10.03
N PRO A 98 -12.65 15.69 9.12
CA PRO A 98 -13.00 16.76 8.20
C PRO A 98 -14.29 16.44 7.44
N GLN A 99 -14.44 15.25 6.86
CA GLN A 99 -15.66 14.77 6.18
C GLN A 99 -16.85 14.71 7.14
N TYR A 100 -16.64 14.27 8.37
CA TYR A 100 -17.63 14.27 9.44
C TYR A 100 -18.15 15.69 9.73
N PHE A 101 -17.29 16.69 9.61
CA PHE A 101 -17.62 18.11 9.66
C PHE A 101 -17.92 18.75 8.27
N GLY A 102 -18.12 17.94 7.22
CA GLY A 102 -18.54 18.39 5.88
C GLY A 102 -17.44 18.76 4.89
N HIS A 103 -16.18 18.41 5.14
CA HIS A 103 -15.03 18.73 4.27
C HIS A 103 -14.67 17.59 3.31
N GLN A 104 -14.20 17.89 2.10
CA GLN A 104 -13.52 16.90 1.27
C GLN A 104 -12.14 16.58 1.87
N GLY A 105 -11.84 15.29 2.07
CA GLY A 105 -10.57 14.85 2.64
C GLY A 105 -9.38 15.19 1.75
N ILE A 106 -8.30 15.72 2.35
CA ILE A 106 -7.04 15.98 1.65
C ILE A 106 -6.31 14.65 1.46
N ALA A 107 -5.93 14.32 0.23
CA ALA A 107 -5.13 13.13 -0.07
C ALA A 107 -3.77 13.21 0.66
N PRO A 108 -3.34 12.17 1.40
CA PRO A 108 -2.06 12.19 2.09
C PRO A 108 -0.88 12.26 1.10
N ASP A 109 0.08 13.14 1.37
CA ASP A 109 1.33 13.18 0.62
C ASP A 109 2.25 12.01 1.02
N ILE A 110 2.52 11.15 0.04
CA ILE A 110 3.40 9.97 0.13
C ILE A 110 4.56 10.04 -0.89
N SER A 111 4.88 11.24 -1.38
CA SER A 111 5.95 11.45 -2.38
C SER A 111 7.35 11.18 -1.82
N GLN A 112 7.51 11.20 -0.50
CA GLN A 112 8.78 11.00 0.19
C GLN A 112 8.95 9.56 0.71
N TYR A 113 10.20 9.13 0.82
CA TYR A 113 10.60 7.84 1.37
C TYR A 113 12.01 7.95 1.98
N GLN A 114 12.40 6.97 2.80
CA GLN A 114 13.73 6.86 3.38
C GLN A 114 14.46 5.57 2.98
N VAL A 115 13.72 4.49 2.75
CA VAL A 115 14.29 3.17 2.43
C VAL A 115 14.65 3.12 0.96
N GLU A 116 15.90 2.85 0.61
CA GLU A 116 16.36 2.65 -0.77
C GLU A 116 16.02 1.22 -1.25
N ILE A 117 15.60 1.07 -2.50
CA ILE A 117 15.28 -0.23 -3.10
C ILE A 117 16.40 -0.62 -4.07
N PHE A 118 17.05 -1.73 -3.77
CA PHE A 118 17.97 -2.46 -4.64
C PHE A 118 17.14 -3.52 -5.36
N ALA A 119 16.90 -3.33 -6.66
CA ALA A 119 16.11 -4.25 -7.46
C ALA A 119 17.03 -5.22 -8.20
N GLU A 120 16.93 -6.50 -7.87
CA GLU A 120 17.85 -7.53 -8.34
C GLU A 120 17.42 -8.10 -9.70
N ILE A 121 18.40 -8.18 -10.60
CA ILE A 121 18.37 -9.00 -11.80
C ILE A 121 19.13 -10.28 -11.49
N VAL A 122 18.42 -11.25 -10.90
CA VAL A 122 18.97 -12.53 -10.38
C VAL A 122 19.70 -13.34 -11.45
N ASP A 123 19.25 -13.23 -12.70
CA ASP A 123 19.71 -13.99 -13.85
C ASP A 123 20.59 -13.17 -14.80
N ALA A 124 21.23 -12.11 -14.30
CA ALA A 124 22.00 -11.16 -15.12
C ALA A 124 23.02 -11.81 -16.07
N PRO A 125 23.81 -12.85 -15.69
CA PRO A 125 24.76 -13.49 -16.59
C PRO A 125 24.14 -14.14 -17.84
N TYR A 126 22.85 -14.46 -17.81
CA TYR A 126 22.13 -15.09 -18.93
C TYR A 126 21.44 -14.09 -19.86
N LEU A 127 21.40 -12.82 -19.49
CA LEU A 127 20.82 -11.76 -20.31
C LEU A 127 21.90 -11.14 -21.19
N SER A 128 21.49 -10.48 -22.27
CA SER A 128 22.39 -9.56 -22.96
C SER A 128 22.48 -8.24 -22.20
N VAL A 129 23.49 -7.42 -22.50
CA VAL A 129 23.60 -6.04 -21.98
C VAL A 129 22.32 -5.24 -22.25
N GLU A 130 21.71 -5.40 -23.44
CA GLU A 130 20.44 -4.77 -23.78
C GLU A 130 19.27 -5.30 -22.93
N GLY A 131 19.21 -6.62 -22.69
CA GLY A 131 18.21 -7.23 -21.83
C GLY A 131 18.30 -6.76 -20.37
N ILE A 132 19.52 -6.67 -19.84
CA ILE A 132 19.81 -6.09 -18.52
C ILE A 132 19.30 -4.64 -18.47
N LEU A 133 19.64 -3.83 -19.47
CA LEU A 133 19.23 -2.44 -19.51
C LEU A 133 17.71 -2.29 -19.58
N HIS A 134 17.03 -3.11 -20.38
CA HIS A 134 15.58 -3.09 -20.48
C HIS A 134 14.92 -3.36 -19.12
N LYS A 135 15.34 -4.43 -18.42
CA LYS A 135 14.83 -4.80 -17.10
C LYS A 135 15.16 -3.73 -16.04
N ALA A 136 16.35 -3.16 -16.10
CA ALA A 136 16.78 -2.07 -15.22
C ALA A 136 15.90 -0.81 -15.35
N LEU A 137 15.56 -0.41 -16.58
CA LEU A 137 14.67 0.73 -16.82
C LEU A 137 13.25 0.47 -16.33
N GLN A 138 12.76 -0.76 -16.45
CA GLN A 138 11.47 -1.17 -15.89
C GLN A 138 11.49 -1.07 -14.35
N TYR A 139 12.51 -1.60 -13.70
CA TYR A 139 12.65 -1.50 -12.24
C TYR A 139 12.79 -0.06 -11.76
N ARG A 140 13.53 0.81 -12.47
CA ARG A 140 13.55 2.25 -12.17
C ARG A 140 12.16 2.87 -12.25
N ALA A 141 11.37 2.53 -13.28
CA ALA A 141 9.99 3.02 -13.41
C ALA A 141 9.06 2.49 -12.30
N GLN A 142 9.37 1.33 -11.73
CA GLN A 142 8.68 0.75 -10.56
C GLN A 142 9.16 1.34 -9.22
N GLY A 143 10.18 2.20 -9.21
CA GLY A 143 10.66 2.89 -8.02
C GLY A 143 11.98 2.37 -7.44
N ALA A 144 12.69 1.49 -8.14
CA ALA A 144 14.04 1.09 -7.74
C ALA A 144 15.02 2.27 -7.75
N ASN A 145 15.90 2.32 -6.75
CA ASN A 145 16.95 3.33 -6.63
C ASN A 145 18.27 2.81 -7.19
N VAL A 146 18.56 1.54 -6.93
CA VAL A 146 19.77 0.84 -7.33
C VAL A 146 19.39 -0.42 -8.09
N ILE A 147 20.10 -0.69 -9.18
CA ILE A 147 19.95 -1.92 -9.95
C ILE A 147 21.03 -2.89 -9.51
N ASP A 148 20.62 -4.02 -8.96
CA ASP A 148 21.53 -5.06 -8.50
C ASP A 148 21.69 -6.16 -9.56
N LEU A 149 22.94 -6.43 -9.93
CA LEU A 149 23.29 -7.51 -10.86
C LEU A 149 23.68 -8.74 -10.06
N GLY A 150 22.77 -9.72 -9.99
CA GLY A 150 23.01 -10.98 -9.30
C GLY A 150 23.94 -11.88 -10.11
N CYS A 151 25.13 -12.17 -9.58
CA CYS A 151 26.02 -13.19 -10.14
C CYS A 151 25.58 -14.58 -9.69
N LEU A 152 25.69 -15.56 -10.60
CA LEU A 152 25.34 -16.94 -10.30
C LEU A 152 26.59 -17.76 -9.93
N PRO A 153 26.52 -18.60 -8.88
CA PRO A 153 27.64 -19.45 -8.51
C PRO A 153 28.13 -20.32 -9.67
N ALA A 154 29.44 -20.30 -9.91
CA ALA A 154 30.11 -21.05 -10.99
C ALA A 154 29.67 -20.72 -12.43
N VAL A 155 28.95 -19.62 -12.64
CA VAL A 155 28.59 -19.12 -13.98
C VAL A 155 29.42 -17.88 -14.29
N PRO A 156 30.25 -17.89 -15.35
CA PRO A 156 30.98 -16.70 -15.77
C PRO A 156 30.03 -15.56 -16.19
N PHE A 157 30.38 -14.33 -15.85
CA PHE A 157 29.66 -13.13 -16.29
C PHE A 157 30.57 -12.28 -17.22
N PRO A 158 30.80 -12.72 -18.47
CA PRO A 158 31.84 -12.15 -19.34
C PRO A 158 31.61 -10.67 -19.70
N HIS A 159 30.34 -10.25 -19.73
CA HIS A 159 29.92 -8.89 -20.07
C HIS A 159 29.54 -8.08 -18.81
N LEU A 160 30.05 -8.43 -17.62
CA LEU A 160 29.79 -7.72 -16.36
C LEU A 160 30.19 -6.24 -16.43
N ALA A 161 31.44 -5.95 -16.83
CA ALA A 161 31.94 -4.58 -16.91
C ALA A 161 31.17 -3.75 -17.94
N GLU A 162 30.86 -4.33 -19.10
CA GLU A 162 30.07 -3.69 -20.15
C GLU A 162 28.64 -3.39 -19.67
N SER A 163 28.02 -4.31 -18.92
CA SER A 163 26.69 -4.13 -18.32
C SER A 163 26.67 -2.99 -17.31
N ILE A 164 27.66 -2.96 -16.40
CA ILE A 164 27.81 -1.87 -15.42
C ILE A 164 27.94 -0.54 -16.15
N GLN A 165 28.85 -0.44 -17.12
CA GLN A 165 29.06 0.80 -17.87
C GLN A 165 27.80 1.25 -18.63
N ALA A 166 27.08 0.34 -19.27
CA ALA A 166 25.82 0.65 -19.95
C ALA A 166 24.75 1.20 -18.99
N LEU A 167 24.62 0.62 -17.80
CA LEU A 167 23.71 1.10 -16.76
C LEU A 167 24.13 2.48 -16.23
N LYS A 168 25.43 2.69 -15.96
CA LYS A 168 25.97 3.99 -15.51
C LYS A 168 25.77 5.09 -16.55
N GLN A 169 25.91 4.80 -17.84
CA GLN A 169 25.62 5.75 -18.93
C GLN A 169 24.16 6.22 -18.94
N GLN A 170 23.25 5.41 -18.42
CA GLN A 170 21.81 5.74 -18.28
C GLN A 170 21.49 6.45 -16.96
N GLY A 171 22.52 6.84 -16.20
CA GLY A 171 22.41 7.52 -14.92
C GLY A 171 21.89 6.62 -13.79
N LEU A 172 21.99 5.30 -13.93
CA LEU A 172 21.55 4.35 -12.92
C LEU A 172 22.65 4.15 -11.86
N SER A 173 22.24 3.93 -10.61
CA SER A 173 23.14 3.38 -9.60
C SER A 173 23.17 1.86 -9.72
N VAL A 174 24.36 1.28 -9.59
CA VAL A 174 24.61 -0.13 -9.88
C VAL A 174 25.21 -0.81 -8.66
N SER A 175 24.69 -1.98 -8.36
CA SER A 175 25.15 -2.90 -7.34
C SER A 175 25.47 -4.24 -7.97
N VAL A 176 26.41 -4.99 -7.40
CA VAL A 176 26.75 -6.35 -7.86
C VAL A 176 26.79 -7.28 -6.67
N ASP A 177 26.01 -8.37 -6.74
CA ASP A 177 26.02 -9.44 -5.74
C ASP A 177 26.78 -10.65 -6.25
N SER A 178 27.94 -10.93 -5.64
CA SER A 178 28.75 -12.10 -5.96
C SER A 178 29.49 -12.60 -4.73
N LEU A 179 29.69 -13.93 -4.66
CA LEU A 179 30.58 -14.57 -3.70
C LEU A 179 32.03 -14.69 -4.22
N ASN A 180 32.26 -14.37 -5.50
CA ASN A 180 33.58 -14.42 -6.12
C ASN A 180 34.29 -13.07 -6.01
N THR A 181 35.49 -13.08 -5.43
CA THR A 181 36.31 -11.88 -5.22
C THR A 181 36.75 -11.21 -6.52
N ASP A 182 36.96 -11.99 -7.59
CA ASP A 182 37.37 -11.46 -8.89
C ASP A 182 36.22 -10.68 -9.56
N ASP A 183 35.00 -11.19 -9.44
CA ASP A 183 33.80 -10.49 -9.94
C ASP A 183 33.62 -9.16 -9.19
N LEU A 184 33.75 -9.16 -7.86
CA LEU A 184 33.61 -7.95 -7.04
C LEU A 184 34.68 -6.90 -7.36
N LEU A 185 35.94 -7.32 -7.54
CA LEU A 185 37.02 -6.42 -7.97
C LEU A 185 36.78 -5.86 -9.37
N ALA A 186 36.39 -6.71 -10.32
CA ALA A 186 36.07 -6.29 -11.68
C ALA A 186 34.90 -5.30 -11.69
N ALA A 187 33.85 -5.56 -10.92
CA ALA A 187 32.70 -4.70 -10.77
C ALA A 187 33.06 -3.33 -10.17
N GLY A 188 33.82 -3.32 -9.07
CA GLY A 188 34.25 -2.07 -8.44
C GLY A 188 35.13 -1.22 -9.37
N ARG A 189 36.03 -1.86 -10.13
CA ARG A 189 36.85 -1.16 -11.15
C ARG A 189 36.04 -0.67 -12.35
N ALA A 190 34.97 -1.36 -12.71
CA ALA A 190 34.05 -0.96 -13.77
C ALA A 190 33.10 0.19 -13.34
N GLY A 191 33.07 0.54 -12.05
CA GLY A 191 32.30 1.67 -11.52
C GLY A 191 30.98 1.29 -10.85
N ALA A 192 30.84 0.05 -10.36
CA ALA A 192 29.73 -0.31 -9.48
C ALA A 192 29.77 0.54 -8.20
N ASP A 193 28.60 1.03 -7.76
CA ASP A 193 28.48 1.87 -6.57
C ASP A 193 28.50 1.02 -5.29
N TYR A 194 27.93 -0.19 -5.37
CA TYR A 194 27.82 -1.13 -4.26
C TYR A 194 28.33 -2.52 -4.64
N LEU A 195 28.89 -3.23 -3.65
CA LEU A 195 29.33 -4.62 -3.77
C LEU A 195 28.71 -5.42 -2.64
N LEU A 196 27.92 -6.43 -2.98
CA LEU A 196 27.20 -7.24 -2.00
C LEU A 196 28.00 -8.44 -1.55
N SER A 197 27.56 -9.01 -0.43
CA SER A 197 28.07 -10.27 0.11
C SER A 197 29.53 -10.25 0.59
N LEU A 198 30.07 -9.09 0.97
CA LEU A 198 31.40 -9.02 1.59
C LEU A 198 31.37 -9.54 3.04
N THR A 199 32.45 -10.19 3.45
CA THR A 199 32.60 -10.77 4.79
C THR A 199 33.88 -10.26 5.43
N GLU A 200 34.11 -10.58 6.70
CA GLU A 200 35.39 -10.31 7.38
C GLU A 200 36.63 -10.84 6.64
N LYS A 201 36.46 -11.84 5.75
CA LYS A 201 37.56 -12.46 4.99
C LYS A 201 37.82 -11.78 3.64
N THR A 202 36.82 -11.10 3.10
CA THR A 202 36.88 -10.46 1.78
C THR A 202 36.87 -8.94 1.88
N LEU A 203 36.90 -8.39 3.10
CA LEU A 203 36.81 -6.96 3.37
C LEU A 203 37.95 -6.13 2.74
N TRP A 204 39.11 -6.75 2.51
CA TRP A 204 40.25 -6.12 1.83
C TRP A 204 39.86 -5.55 0.45
N ILE A 205 38.85 -6.11 -0.23
CA ILE A 205 38.34 -5.57 -1.50
C ILE A 205 37.85 -4.13 -1.35
N ALA A 206 37.26 -3.78 -0.22
CA ALA A 206 36.74 -2.43 0.03
C ALA A 206 37.83 -1.35 0.10
N GLU A 207 39.09 -1.75 0.30
CA GLU A 207 40.27 -0.88 0.25
C GLU A 207 40.78 -0.68 -1.19
N GLU A 208 40.52 -1.65 -2.06
CA GLU A 208 40.99 -1.67 -3.46
C GLU A 208 40.08 -0.91 -4.43
N VAL A 209 38.81 -0.68 -4.05
CA VAL A 209 37.80 -0.06 -4.93
C VAL A 209 36.98 1.01 -4.20
N ALA A 210 36.43 1.96 -4.96
CA ALA A 210 35.63 3.05 -4.40
C ALA A 210 34.25 2.60 -3.87
N SER A 211 33.74 1.47 -4.35
CA SER A 211 32.40 0.95 -4.05
C SER A 211 32.13 0.78 -2.56
N THR A 212 30.86 0.95 -2.18
CA THR A 212 30.36 0.76 -0.82
C THR A 212 30.05 -0.72 -0.58
N PRO A 213 30.71 -1.40 0.36
CA PRO A 213 30.43 -2.80 0.64
C PRO A 213 29.11 -3.00 1.40
N VAL A 214 28.38 -4.05 1.07
CA VAL A 214 27.33 -4.63 1.91
C VAL A 214 27.90 -5.86 2.60
N LEU A 215 27.88 -5.82 3.93
CA LEU A 215 28.51 -6.79 4.80
C LEU A 215 27.52 -7.86 5.24
N ILE A 216 27.89 -9.13 5.06
CA ILE A 216 27.13 -10.29 5.50
C ILE A 216 27.95 -11.15 6.48
N PRO A 217 27.31 -12.03 7.26
CA PRO A 217 28.01 -13.01 8.07
C PRO A 217 28.91 -13.93 7.24
N ALA A 218 30.15 -14.18 7.69
CA ALA A 218 31.07 -15.14 7.05
C ALA A 218 30.65 -16.61 7.25
N LYS A 219 29.77 -16.85 8.23
CA LYS A 219 29.09 -18.12 8.46
C LYS A 219 27.59 -17.84 8.57
N PRO A 220 26.71 -18.67 8.00
CA PRO A 220 25.27 -18.50 8.14
C PRO A 220 24.87 -18.23 9.59
N HIS A 221 24.00 -17.23 9.77
CA HIS A 221 23.43 -16.81 11.06
C HIS A 221 24.43 -16.28 12.11
N SER A 222 25.72 -16.14 11.78
CA SER A 222 26.77 -15.75 12.73
C SER A 222 26.91 -14.23 12.87
N LEU A 223 26.10 -13.63 13.75
CA LEU A 223 26.25 -12.22 14.14
C LEU A 223 27.68 -11.84 14.59
N PRO A 224 28.43 -12.66 15.36
CA PRO A 224 29.81 -12.32 15.70
C PRO A 224 30.73 -12.10 14.49
N SER A 225 30.53 -12.85 13.40
CA SER A 225 31.32 -12.63 12.17
C SER A 225 30.92 -11.35 11.44
N LEU A 226 29.63 -11.05 11.38
CA LEU A 226 29.14 -9.78 10.84
C LEU A 226 29.67 -8.59 11.65
N TYR A 227 29.69 -8.70 12.98
CA TYR A 227 30.23 -7.66 13.85
C TYR A 227 31.70 -7.39 13.56
N ARG A 228 32.53 -8.43 13.35
CA ARG A 228 33.95 -8.21 13.01
C ARG A 228 34.12 -7.52 11.65
N ALA A 229 33.28 -7.81 10.67
CA ALA A 229 33.26 -7.10 9.39
C ALA A 229 32.87 -5.62 9.58
N ILE A 230 31.82 -5.34 10.35
CA ILE A 230 31.36 -3.97 10.70
C ILE A 230 32.48 -3.17 11.36
N GLU A 231 33.11 -3.73 12.41
CA GLU A 231 34.23 -3.07 13.10
C GLU A 231 35.42 -2.82 12.15
N GLY A 232 35.62 -3.69 11.15
CA GLY A 232 36.61 -3.50 10.10
C GLY A 232 36.33 -2.24 9.28
N CYS A 233 35.12 -2.09 8.73
CA CYS A 233 34.74 -0.89 7.95
C CYS A 233 34.75 0.38 8.79
N ILE A 234 34.31 0.32 10.06
CA ILE A 234 34.35 1.47 10.98
C ILE A 234 35.81 1.95 11.16
N LYS A 235 36.75 1.02 11.38
CA LYS A 235 38.18 1.37 11.52
C LYS A 235 38.77 1.95 10.24
N LEU A 236 38.33 1.45 9.08
CA LEU A 236 38.74 1.96 7.77
C LEU A 236 38.12 3.32 7.44
N GLY A 237 37.09 3.77 8.18
CA GLY A 237 36.32 4.97 7.85
C GLY A 237 35.56 4.85 6.53
N LYS A 238 35.28 3.61 6.09
CA LYS A 238 34.58 3.32 4.83
C LYS A 238 33.07 3.26 5.09
N PRO A 239 32.21 3.93 4.29
CA PRO A 239 30.77 3.70 4.33
C PRO A 239 30.45 2.23 4.02
N PHE A 240 29.40 1.68 4.64
CA PHE A 240 28.96 0.30 4.41
C PHE A 240 27.48 0.15 4.76
N LEU A 241 26.88 -0.95 4.29
CA LEU A 241 25.61 -1.45 4.82
C LEU A 241 25.85 -2.80 5.49
N ALA A 242 25.11 -3.11 6.56
CA ALA A 242 25.13 -4.43 7.17
C ALA A 242 23.84 -5.19 6.88
N ASP A 243 23.94 -6.47 6.55
CA ASP A 243 22.81 -7.36 6.36
C ASP A 243 22.94 -8.61 7.26
N ALA A 244 21.95 -8.83 8.12
CA ALA A 244 21.88 -10.00 9.02
C ALA A 244 21.25 -11.26 8.38
N ILE A 245 20.84 -11.13 7.12
CA ILE A 245 20.18 -12.09 6.24
C ILE A 245 18.81 -12.52 6.78
N LEU A 246 17.75 -12.24 6.00
CA LEU A 246 16.40 -12.69 6.29
C LEU A 246 16.17 -14.10 5.75
N ASP A 247 15.82 -15.04 6.63
CA ASP A 247 15.59 -16.44 6.26
C ASP A 247 14.13 -16.66 5.78
N PRO A 248 13.88 -17.65 4.90
CA PRO A 248 12.52 -18.05 4.53
C PRO A 248 11.69 -18.58 5.71
N ILE A 249 10.37 -18.65 5.51
CA ILE A 249 9.44 -19.31 6.45
C ILE A 249 9.87 -20.78 6.63
N HIS A 250 9.83 -21.27 7.88
CA HIS A 250 10.32 -22.60 8.31
C HIS A 250 11.85 -22.81 8.31
N PHE A 251 12.64 -21.87 7.79
CA PHE A 251 14.11 -21.95 7.76
C PHE A 251 14.81 -20.94 8.66
N GLY A 252 14.06 -20.27 9.54
CA GLY A 252 14.62 -19.34 10.55
C GLY A 252 14.08 -17.91 10.48
N LEU A 253 12.99 -17.63 9.75
CA LEU A 253 12.43 -16.28 9.62
C LEU A 253 12.35 -15.53 10.96
N THR A 254 11.73 -16.11 11.99
CA THR A 254 11.59 -15.45 13.29
C THR A 254 12.94 -15.19 13.96
N ASP A 255 13.88 -16.14 13.86
CA ASP A 255 15.23 -15.96 14.37
C ASP A 255 15.98 -14.85 13.61
N SER A 256 15.77 -14.74 12.30
CA SER A 256 16.35 -13.68 11.47
C SER A 256 15.84 -12.29 11.85
N ILE A 257 14.55 -12.14 12.14
CA ILE A 257 13.98 -10.89 12.67
C ILE A 257 14.63 -10.53 14.01
N VAL A 258 14.84 -11.51 14.90
CA VAL A 258 15.57 -11.30 16.16
C VAL A 258 17.03 -10.90 15.91
N ARG A 259 17.68 -11.43 14.86
CA ARG A 259 19.04 -11.02 14.48
C ARG A 259 19.09 -9.56 14.04
N TYR A 260 18.16 -9.10 13.19
CA TYR A 260 18.09 -7.67 12.82
C TYR A 260 17.82 -6.77 14.03
N HIS A 261 16.92 -7.17 14.93
CA HIS A 261 16.68 -6.42 16.17
C HIS A 261 17.95 -6.29 17.02
N ARG A 262 18.70 -7.39 17.19
CA ARG A 262 20.00 -7.39 17.90
C ARG A 262 21.04 -6.51 17.20
N LEU A 263 21.10 -6.57 15.86
CA LEU A 263 22.02 -5.76 15.05
C LEU A 263 21.74 -4.26 15.26
N ARG A 264 20.50 -3.80 15.03
CA ARG A 264 20.10 -2.40 15.22
C ARG A 264 20.30 -1.92 16.66
N LYS A 265 20.02 -2.77 17.65
CA LYS A 265 20.25 -2.42 19.06
C LYS A 265 21.72 -2.23 19.39
N LYS A 266 22.60 -3.06 18.81
CA LYS A 266 24.05 -2.98 19.06
C LYS A 266 24.70 -1.82 18.29
N TYR A 267 24.25 -1.57 17.07
CA TYR A 267 24.74 -0.50 16.21
C TYR A 267 23.57 0.40 15.77
N PRO A 268 23.20 1.40 16.61
CA PRO A 268 22.05 2.26 16.33
C PRO A 268 22.18 3.09 15.05
N ASP A 269 23.41 3.51 14.72
CA ASP A 269 23.66 4.56 13.72
C ASP A 269 24.20 4.03 12.38
N ILE A 270 24.34 2.71 12.21
CA ILE A 270 24.83 2.15 10.94
C ILE A 270 23.69 2.00 9.92
N GLU A 271 24.04 2.00 8.64
CA GLU A 271 23.10 1.67 7.58
C GLU A 271 22.88 0.14 7.54
N ILE A 272 21.62 -0.29 7.43
CA ILE A 272 21.24 -1.72 7.39
C ILE A 272 20.48 -1.99 6.10
N MET A 273 20.82 -3.10 5.45
CA MET A 273 20.08 -3.69 4.34
C MET A 273 19.29 -4.92 4.79
N MET A 274 18.15 -5.18 4.17
CA MET A 274 17.40 -6.44 4.33
C MET A 274 16.94 -6.98 2.98
N GLY A 275 17.39 -8.19 2.63
CA GLY A 275 16.85 -8.93 1.49
C GLY A 275 15.45 -9.50 1.79
N ILE A 276 14.44 -9.16 0.99
CA ILE A 276 13.05 -9.57 1.19
C ILE A 276 12.53 -10.56 0.14
N GLY A 277 13.30 -10.81 -0.92
CA GLY A 277 12.93 -11.71 -2.03
C GLY A 277 12.51 -13.10 -1.55
N ASN A 278 13.22 -13.65 -0.57
CA ASN A 278 12.96 -14.97 0.03
C ASN A 278 11.52 -15.14 0.57
N LEU A 279 10.83 -14.07 0.95
CA LEU A 279 9.46 -14.15 1.46
C LEU A 279 8.42 -13.83 0.40
N THR A 280 8.72 -12.89 -0.50
CA THR A 280 7.81 -12.51 -1.58
C THR A 280 7.79 -13.52 -2.73
N GLU A 281 8.89 -14.24 -2.99
CA GLU A 281 8.98 -15.26 -4.04
C GLU A 281 8.55 -16.65 -3.57
N LEU A 282 8.77 -16.99 -2.29
CA LEU A 282 8.63 -18.36 -1.77
C LEU A 282 7.42 -18.55 -0.85
N THR A 283 6.43 -17.66 -0.94
CA THR A 283 5.19 -17.76 -0.15
C THR A 283 3.98 -17.54 -1.05
N ASP A 284 3.10 -18.53 -1.17
CA ASP A 284 1.84 -18.40 -1.91
C ASP A 284 0.82 -17.55 -1.12
N ALA A 285 1.01 -16.24 -1.15
CA ALA A 285 0.09 -15.24 -0.61
C ALA A 285 0.26 -13.92 -1.38
N ASP A 286 -0.72 -13.00 -1.29
CA ASP A 286 -0.60 -11.72 -1.99
C ASP A 286 0.63 -10.95 -1.50
N THR A 287 1.55 -10.70 -2.43
CA THR A 287 2.81 -9.99 -2.18
C THR A 287 2.60 -8.58 -1.64
N THR A 288 1.45 -7.95 -1.91
CA THR A 288 1.09 -6.66 -1.31
C THR A 288 0.97 -6.72 0.21
N GLY A 289 0.38 -7.78 0.75
CA GLY A 289 0.23 -8.00 2.19
C GLY A 289 1.56 -8.37 2.85
N ILE A 290 2.36 -9.20 2.18
CA ILE A 290 3.73 -9.56 2.62
C ILE A 290 4.59 -8.30 2.69
N ASN A 291 4.62 -7.49 1.63
CA ASN A 291 5.36 -6.22 1.59
C ASN A 291 4.86 -5.25 2.66
N ALA A 292 3.55 -5.15 2.91
CA ALA A 292 3.02 -4.28 3.97
C ALA A 292 3.59 -4.64 5.36
N LEU A 293 3.64 -5.93 5.70
CA LEU A 293 4.19 -6.38 6.98
C LEU A 293 5.70 -6.21 7.06
N LEU A 294 6.43 -6.56 6.00
CA LEU A 294 7.89 -6.42 5.95
C LEU A 294 8.33 -4.97 6.07
N PHE A 295 7.72 -4.06 5.29
CA PHE A 295 8.03 -2.64 5.36
C PHE A 295 7.61 -2.00 6.70
N GLY A 296 6.59 -2.57 7.38
CA GLY A 296 6.28 -2.22 8.76
C GLY A 296 7.45 -2.50 9.70
N MET A 297 7.99 -3.73 9.66
CA MET A 297 9.15 -4.12 10.47
C MET A 297 10.41 -3.34 10.10
N ILE A 298 10.67 -3.13 8.80
CA ILE A 298 11.77 -2.31 8.29
C ILE A 298 11.69 -0.88 8.84
N SER A 299 10.49 -0.29 8.83
CA SER A 299 10.25 1.05 9.38
C SER A 299 10.51 1.12 10.89
N GLU A 300 10.07 0.12 11.66
CA GLU A 300 10.30 0.03 13.11
C GLU A 300 11.78 -0.17 13.46
N LEU A 301 12.48 -1.01 12.69
CA LEU A 301 13.91 -1.30 12.87
C LEU A 301 14.84 -0.24 12.26
N ASN A 302 14.29 0.83 11.66
CA ASN A 302 15.04 1.84 10.93
C ASN A 302 15.98 1.24 9.87
N ILE A 303 15.55 0.22 9.13
CA ILE A 303 16.34 -0.36 8.04
C ILE A 303 16.36 0.61 6.85
N ASN A 304 17.52 0.74 6.20
CA ASN A 304 17.84 1.83 5.28
C ASN A 304 17.76 1.40 3.82
N ALA A 305 18.01 0.13 3.53
CA ALA A 305 17.95 -0.43 2.19
C ALA A 305 17.24 -1.79 2.17
N VAL A 306 16.62 -2.11 1.05
CA VAL A 306 15.98 -3.41 0.80
C VAL A 306 16.49 -3.98 -0.51
N LEU A 307 16.92 -5.24 -0.49
CA LEU A 307 17.15 -6.02 -1.71
C LEU A 307 15.86 -6.76 -2.04
N ALA A 308 15.26 -6.42 -3.18
CA ALA A 308 13.99 -6.96 -3.65
C ALA A 308 14.16 -7.62 -5.03
N THR A 309 13.45 -8.72 -5.23
CA THR A 309 13.48 -9.50 -6.47
C THR A 309 12.11 -9.47 -7.15
N SER A 310 12.09 -9.66 -8.46
CA SER A 310 10.87 -9.83 -9.27
C SER A 310 11.17 -10.83 -10.38
N VAL A 311 11.27 -12.11 -9.99
CA VAL A 311 11.69 -13.22 -10.86
C VAL A 311 10.49 -14.03 -11.32
N SER A 312 9.64 -14.47 -10.38
CA SER A 312 8.50 -15.31 -10.70
C SER A 312 7.33 -14.50 -11.27
N THR A 313 6.43 -15.19 -11.99
CA THR A 313 5.15 -14.61 -12.42
C THR A 313 4.26 -14.19 -11.26
N HIS A 314 4.50 -14.74 -10.07
CA HIS A 314 3.82 -14.38 -8.83
C HIS A 314 4.24 -12.99 -8.33
N ALA A 315 5.54 -12.73 -8.30
CA ALA A 315 6.15 -11.53 -7.73
C ALA A 315 6.41 -10.39 -8.76
N VAL A 316 5.82 -10.42 -9.95
CA VAL A 316 6.10 -9.46 -11.06
C VAL A 316 6.00 -7.97 -10.70
N ASN A 317 5.22 -7.63 -9.68
CA ASN A 317 5.04 -6.25 -9.20
C ASN A 317 5.75 -5.97 -7.87
N ALA A 318 6.56 -6.89 -7.35
CA ALA A 318 7.14 -6.80 -6.01
C ALA A 318 7.96 -5.51 -5.80
N ILE A 319 8.67 -5.02 -6.82
CA ILE A 319 9.41 -3.75 -6.74
C ILE A 319 8.46 -2.55 -6.59
N ALA A 320 7.39 -2.49 -7.38
CA ALA A 320 6.40 -1.42 -7.30
C ALA A 320 5.59 -1.47 -6.00
N GLU A 321 5.29 -2.68 -5.52
CA GLU A 321 4.67 -2.92 -4.23
C GLU A 321 5.57 -2.50 -3.07
N ALA A 322 6.88 -2.78 -3.15
CA ALA A 322 7.88 -2.30 -2.20
C ALA A 322 7.98 -0.76 -2.19
N ASP A 323 7.94 -0.11 -3.35
CA ASP A 323 7.98 1.37 -3.46
C ASP A 323 6.78 2.02 -2.76
N ILE A 324 5.56 1.53 -3.01
CA ILE A 324 4.39 2.10 -2.34
C ILE A 324 4.37 1.77 -0.84
N ALA A 325 4.90 0.61 -0.44
CA ALA A 325 5.02 0.22 0.96
C ALA A 325 5.97 1.15 1.72
N ARG A 326 7.20 1.39 1.24
CA ARG A 326 8.15 2.31 1.91
C ARG A 326 7.60 3.72 2.07
N ARG A 327 6.91 4.24 1.05
CA ARG A 327 6.31 5.59 1.05
C ARG A 327 5.19 5.69 2.06
N THR A 328 4.32 4.68 2.09
CA THR A 328 3.22 4.58 3.05
C THR A 328 3.75 4.51 4.48
N MET A 329 4.75 3.67 4.74
CA MET A 329 5.34 3.52 6.07
C MET A 329 6.11 4.75 6.52
N PHE A 330 6.84 5.40 5.61
CA PHE A 330 7.54 6.66 5.90
C PHE A 330 6.57 7.78 6.28
N ALA A 331 5.51 7.97 5.49
CA ALA A 331 4.49 8.96 5.78
C ALA A 331 3.74 8.65 7.10
N ALA A 332 3.43 7.36 7.36
CA ALA A 332 2.85 6.87 8.62
C ALA A 332 3.69 7.23 9.84
N LYS A 333 4.98 6.93 9.77
CA LYS A 333 5.94 7.19 10.83
C LYS A 333 6.12 8.68 11.09
N ARG A 334 6.28 9.49 10.03
CA ARG A 334 6.40 10.96 10.12
C ARG A 334 5.20 11.59 10.81
N ASP A 335 4.00 11.11 10.50
CA ASP A 335 2.76 11.61 11.11
C ASP A 335 2.48 11.00 12.50
N GLU A 336 3.36 10.11 13.01
CA GLU A 336 3.18 9.33 14.25
C GLU A 336 1.83 8.60 14.31
N ARG A 337 1.45 7.93 13.21
CA ARG A 337 0.17 7.22 13.12
C ARG A 337 0.30 5.86 12.46
N LEU A 338 -0.74 5.05 12.65
CA LEU A 338 -0.87 3.76 11.97
C LEU A 338 -0.89 3.95 10.43
N PRO A 339 -0.32 3.02 9.65
CA PRO A 339 -0.24 3.09 8.18
C PRO A 339 -1.60 2.79 7.50
N ARG A 340 -2.66 3.49 7.91
CA ARG A 340 -4.02 3.37 7.39
C ARG A 340 -4.44 4.65 6.67
N GLY A 341 -5.16 4.52 5.55
CA GLY A 341 -5.72 5.68 4.84
C GLY A 341 -4.71 6.52 4.04
N TYR A 342 -3.48 6.05 3.83
CA TYR A 342 -2.45 6.75 3.03
C TYR A 342 -2.56 6.50 1.53
N SER A 343 -2.72 5.24 1.15
CA SER A 343 -2.79 4.79 -0.25
C SER A 343 -3.71 3.58 -0.36
N ASN A 344 -4.23 3.35 -1.56
CA ASN A 344 -4.87 2.09 -1.94
C ASN A 344 -3.92 1.20 -2.77
N GLY A 345 -2.66 1.59 -2.97
CA GLY A 345 -1.73 0.88 -3.85
C GLY A 345 -1.44 -0.56 -3.43
N LEU A 346 -1.53 -0.88 -2.13
CA LEU A 346 -1.40 -2.25 -1.62
C LEU A 346 -2.75 -2.98 -1.47
N LEU A 347 -3.86 -2.33 -1.83
CA LEU A 347 -5.23 -2.87 -1.72
C LEU A 347 -5.73 -3.33 -3.10
N GLY A 348 -5.21 -4.48 -3.54
CA GLY A 348 -5.58 -5.09 -4.82
C GLY A 348 -6.97 -5.74 -4.78
N LEU A 349 -7.20 -6.62 -3.82
CA LEU A 349 -8.39 -7.48 -3.76
C LEU A 349 -9.65 -6.80 -3.24
N HIS A 350 -9.54 -5.86 -2.30
CA HIS A 350 -10.72 -5.22 -1.71
C HIS A 350 -10.46 -3.74 -1.46
N ASP A 351 -11.54 -2.94 -1.41
CA ASP A 351 -11.47 -1.54 -1.02
C ASP A 351 -11.85 -1.36 0.46
N LYS A 352 -11.48 -0.20 1.03
CA LYS A 352 -11.85 0.15 2.41
C LYS A 352 -13.35 0.40 2.60
N ARG A 353 -14.01 0.88 1.55
CA ARG A 353 -15.45 1.21 1.50
C ARG A 353 -15.99 0.85 0.11
N PRO A 354 -16.27 -0.43 -0.14
CA PRO A 354 -16.69 -0.90 -1.45
C PRO A 354 -18.09 -0.45 -1.82
N PHE A 355 -19.03 -0.52 -0.87
CA PHE A 355 -20.41 -0.12 -1.08
C PHE A 355 -20.60 1.32 -0.60
N THR A 356 -20.97 2.20 -1.52
CA THR A 356 -21.25 3.62 -1.21
C THR A 356 -22.71 3.89 -0.92
N TYR A 357 -23.59 2.95 -1.25
CA TYR A 357 -25.03 3.05 -1.08
C TYR A 357 -25.58 1.79 -0.42
N SER A 358 -26.56 1.98 0.45
CA SER A 358 -27.45 0.94 0.95
C SER A 358 -28.53 0.60 -0.09
N ALA A 359 -29.18 -0.56 0.05
CA ALA A 359 -30.28 -0.93 -0.83
C ALA A 359 -31.46 0.06 -0.75
N ASP A 360 -31.76 0.59 0.44
CA ASP A 360 -32.82 1.59 0.61
C ASP A 360 -32.52 2.89 -0.14
N GLU A 361 -31.29 3.40 -0.05
CA GLU A 361 -30.85 4.57 -0.82
C GLU A 361 -30.94 4.32 -2.32
N ILE A 362 -30.58 3.12 -2.79
CA ILE A 362 -30.70 2.75 -4.21
C ILE A 362 -32.18 2.73 -4.64
N ASN A 363 -33.07 2.17 -3.82
CA ASN A 363 -34.52 2.16 -4.10
C ASN A 363 -35.10 3.58 -4.17
N GLU A 364 -34.68 4.48 -3.26
CA GLU A 364 -35.07 5.89 -3.31
C GLU A 364 -34.60 6.57 -4.59
N ILE A 365 -33.36 6.34 -5.01
CA ILE A 365 -32.83 6.86 -6.29
C ILE A 365 -33.63 6.32 -7.47
N ALA A 366 -33.88 5.00 -7.49
CA ALA A 366 -34.61 4.34 -8.58
C ALA A 366 -36.02 4.92 -8.76
N SER A 367 -36.72 5.26 -7.67
CA SER A 367 -38.06 5.85 -7.71
C SER A 367 -38.14 7.21 -8.43
N GLN A 368 -37.01 7.91 -8.55
CA GLN A 368 -36.92 9.23 -9.19
C GLN A 368 -36.58 9.15 -10.68
N ILE A 369 -36.16 7.97 -11.18
CA ILE A 369 -35.76 7.78 -12.58
C ILE A 369 -36.98 7.67 -13.48
N LYS A 370 -36.98 8.46 -14.57
CA LYS A 370 -38.07 8.53 -15.55
C LYS A 370 -37.66 8.15 -16.97
N ASP A 371 -36.36 7.95 -17.20
CA ASP A 371 -35.79 7.62 -18.50
C ASP A 371 -35.53 6.11 -18.64
N PRO A 372 -35.47 5.57 -19.87
CA PRO A 372 -35.31 4.13 -20.09
C PRO A 372 -33.87 3.62 -19.90
N SER A 373 -32.90 4.48 -19.59
CA SER A 373 -31.50 4.07 -19.49
C SER A 373 -31.25 3.29 -18.21
N PHE A 374 -30.64 2.12 -18.36
CA PHE A 374 -30.27 1.28 -17.23
C PHE A 374 -29.13 1.89 -16.43
N ARG A 375 -29.32 1.88 -15.11
CA ARG A 375 -28.31 2.21 -14.11
C ARG A 375 -28.02 0.96 -13.31
N ILE A 376 -26.75 0.71 -13.06
CA ILE A 376 -26.28 -0.41 -12.24
C ILE A 376 -25.61 0.17 -11.00
N GLN A 377 -26.01 -0.32 -9.83
CA GLN A 377 -25.38 -0.01 -8.55
C GLN A 377 -25.16 -1.30 -7.77
N VAL A 378 -24.27 -1.24 -6.78
CA VAL A 378 -23.93 -2.38 -5.93
C VAL A 378 -24.07 -1.95 -4.47
N SER A 379 -24.76 -2.78 -3.68
CA SER A 379 -24.86 -2.65 -2.23
C SER A 379 -24.37 -3.94 -1.56
N GLU A 380 -24.40 -3.98 -0.22
CA GLU A 380 -24.11 -5.22 0.52
C GLU A 380 -25.05 -6.38 0.13
N GLN A 381 -26.29 -6.06 -0.29
CA GLN A 381 -27.30 -7.06 -0.62
C GLN A 381 -27.15 -7.65 -2.02
N GLY A 382 -26.41 -6.98 -2.92
CA GLY A 382 -26.14 -7.50 -4.27
C GLY A 382 -26.06 -6.43 -5.35
N LEU A 383 -26.35 -6.86 -6.57
CA LEU A 383 -26.44 -6.05 -7.76
C LEU A 383 -27.84 -5.45 -7.87
N HIS A 384 -27.91 -4.17 -8.18
CA HIS A 384 -29.16 -3.43 -8.42
C HIS A 384 -29.13 -2.88 -9.84
N ILE A 385 -30.11 -3.24 -10.66
CA ILE A 385 -30.30 -2.66 -12.00
C ILE A 385 -31.68 -2.04 -12.12
N TYR A 386 -31.74 -0.80 -12.58
CA TYR A 386 -33.00 -0.07 -12.63
C TYR A 386 -33.05 0.97 -13.75
N ASN A 387 -34.27 1.28 -14.17
CA ASN A 387 -34.63 2.38 -15.05
C ASN A 387 -36.07 2.84 -14.72
N ARG A 388 -36.73 3.57 -15.62
CA ARG A 388 -38.15 3.97 -15.44
C ARG A 388 -39.15 2.81 -15.30
N ASP A 389 -38.80 1.61 -15.79
CA ASP A 389 -39.70 0.45 -15.88
C ASP A 389 -39.65 -0.41 -14.60
N GLY A 390 -38.67 -0.17 -13.71
CA GLY A 390 -38.56 -0.84 -12.43
C GLY A 390 -37.12 -0.96 -11.92
N ILE A 391 -36.98 -1.56 -10.74
CA ILE A 391 -35.72 -1.99 -10.13
C ILE A 391 -35.72 -3.50 -9.93
N HIS A 392 -34.59 -4.13 -10.21
CA HIS A 392 -34.36 -5.55 -10.01
C HIS A 392 -33.05 -5.77 -9.25
N GLU A 393 -33.10 -6.67 -8.29
CA GLU A 393 -31.98 -7.02 -7.42
C GLU A 393 -31.65 -8.51 -7.54
N ALA A 394 -30.36 -8.83 -7.62
CA ALA A 394 -29.88 -10.21 -7.60
C ALA A 394 -28.40 -10.28 -7.17
N LEU A 395 -27.95 -11.48 -6.78
CA LEU A 395 -26.52 -11.79 -6.62
C LEU A 395 -25.88 -12.31 -7.91
N ASP A 396 -26.68 -13.00 -8.73
CA ASP A 396 -26.27 -13.54 -10.01
C ASP A 396 -26.83 -12.65 -11.14
N PRO A 397 -25.98 -12.03 -11.98
CA PRO A 397 -26.43 -11.17 -13.06
C PRO A 397 -27.33 -11.89 -14.08
N PHE A 398 -27.24 -13.21 -14.22
CA PHE A 398 -28.12 -13.96 -15.13
C PHE A 398 -29.60 -13.91 -14.70
N VAL A 399 -29.88 -13.77 -13.40
CA VAL A 399 -31.25 -13.61 -12.88
C VAL A 399 -31.86 -12.28 -13.30
N LEU A 400 -31.03 -11.27 -13.60
CA LEU A 400 -31.48 -9.94 -14.01
C LEU A 400 -31.90 -9.89 -15.49
N TYR A 401 -31.31 -10.73 -16.35
CA TYR A 401 -31.48 -10.65 -17.81
C TYR A 401 -32.93 -10.74 -18.30
N PRO A 402 -33.81 -11.62 -17.77
CA PRO A 402 -35.21 -11.68 -18.19
C PRO A 402 -35.98 -10.37 -17.96
N HIS A 403 -35.50 -9.49 -17.08
CA HIS A 403 -36.13 -8.23 -16.76
C HIS A 403 -35.69 -7.07 -17.66
N LEU A 404 -34.62 -7.23 -18.45
CA LEU A 404 -33.99 -6.13 -19.20
C LEU A 404 -34.68 -5.83 -20.53
N LYS A 405 -35.40 -6.80 -21.12
CA LYS A 405 -36.12 -6.67 -22.40
C LYS A 405 -35.25 -6.11 -23.54
N VAL A 406 -34.02 -6.63 -23.66
CA VAL A 406 -33.00 -6.20 -24.64
C VAL A 406 -32.77 -7.23 -25.75
N GLU A 407 -33.68 -8.20 -25.90
CA GLU A 407 -33.61 -9.26 -26.92
C GLU A 407 -33.38 -8.77 -28.36
N ASP A 408 -33.96 -7.61 -28.72
CA ASP A 408 -33.84 -7.02 -30.07
C ASP A 408 -32.72 -5.97 -30.20
N ASP A 409 -31.89 -5.78 -29.17
CA ASP A 409 -30.81 -4.79 -29.12
C ASP A 409 -29.49 -5.45 -28.65
N ALA A 410 -28.87 -6.20 -29.57
CA ALA A 410 -27.65 -6.97 -29.31
C ALA A 410 -26.50 -6.12 -28.73
N SER A 411 -26.32 -4.89 -29.23
CA SER A 411 -25.29 -3.96 -28.74
C SER A 411 -25.54 -3.58 -27.27
N HIS A 412 -26.79 -3.28 -26.92
CA HIS A 412 -27.15 -2.92 -25.56
C HIS A 412 -27.12 -4.14 -24.61
N ALA A 413 -27.56 -5.31 -25.08
CA ALA A 413 -27.45 -6.55 -24.33
C ALA A 413 -25.99 -6.90 -23.99
N PHE A 414 -25.08 -6.75 -24.96
CA PHE A 414 -23.64 -6.96 -24.74
C PHE A 414 -23.07 -5.98 -23.70
N TYR A 415 -23.39 -4.69 -23.81
CA TYR A 415 -22.99 -3.68 -22.84
C TYR A 415 -23.45 -4.01 -21.42
N LEU A 416 -24.73 -4.35 -21.24
CA LEU A 416 -25.28 -4.72 -19.93
C LEU A 416 -24.64 -5.99 -19.38
N GLY A 417 -24.35 -6.98 -20.24
CA GLY A 417 -23.60 -8.17 -19.86
C GLY A 417 -22.21 -7.84 -19.29
N VAL A 418 -21.46 -6.96 -19.95
CA VAL A 418 -20.14 -6.51 -19.50
C VAL A 418 -20.22 -5.76 -18.16
N GLU A 419 -21.12 -4.79 -18.05
CA GLU A 419 -21.26 -3.99 -16.82
C GLU A 419 -21.74 -4.83 -15.63
N LEU A 420 -22.72 -5.71 -15.83
CA LEU A 420 -23.24 -6.59 -14.77
C LEU A 420 -22.20 -7.62 -14.31
N ALA A 421 -21.42 -8.19 -15.23
CA ALA A 421 -20.29 -9.06 -14.87
C ALA A 421 -19.22 -8.30 -14.07
N ARG A 422 -18.89 -7.06 -14.47
CA ARG A 422 -17.93 -6.21 -13.73
C ARG A 422 -18.46 -5.87 -12.34
N ALA A 423 -19.74 -5.52 -12.22
CA ALA A 423 -20.40 -5.23 -10.96
C ALA A 423 -20.42 -6.46 -10.04
N GLN A 424 -20.60 -7.67 -10.59
CA GLN A 424 -20.57 -8.92 -9.83
C GLN A 424 -19.18 -9.18 -9.24
N ILE A 425 -18.12 -9.06 -10.06
CA ILE A 425 -16.74 -9.19 -9.60
C ILE A 425 -16.45 -8.17 -8.49
N ALA A 426 -16.92 -6.93 -8.67
CA ALA A 426 -16.75 -5.89 -7.67
C ALA A 426 -17.43 -6.24 -6.34
N TRP A 427 -18.67 -6.75 -6.40
CA TRP A 427 -19.39 -7.20 -5.22
C TRP A 427 -18.68 -8.36 -4.52
N GLN A 428 -18.29 -9.40 -5.26
CA GLN A 428 -17.63 -10.61 -4.73
C GLN A 428 -16.32 -10.31 -4.03
N LEU A 429 -15.52 -9.40 -4.58
CA LEU A 429 -14.22 -9.02 -4.05
C LEU A 429 -14.29 -7.88 -3.02
N GLY A 430 -15.46 -7.25 -2.86
CA GLY A 430 -15.57 -6.04 -2.03
C GLY A 430 -14.75 -4.90 -2.63
N LYS A 431 -14.94 -4.62 -3.92
CA LYS A 431 -14.40 -3.47 -4.65
C LYS A 431 -15.48 -2.44 -4.93
N ARG A 432 -15.07 -1.19 -5.07
CA ARG A 432 -15.94 -0.11 -5.52
C ARG A 432 -16.26 -0.29 -6.99
N TYR A 433 -17.54 -0.44 -7.28
CA TYR A 433 -18.07 -0.39 -8.63
C TYR A 433 -18.50 1.03 -8.98
N ALA A 434 -18.12 1.48 -10.18
CA ALA A 434 -18.69 2.63 -10.84
C ALA A 434 -18.95 2.24 -12.29
N GLN A 435 -20.20 2.41 -12.75
CA GLN A 435 -20.59 2.09 -14.11
C GLN A 435 -19.73 2.86 -15.11
N ASP A 436 -19.40 2.20 -16.22
CA ASP A 436 -18.48 2.67 -17.25
C ASP A 436 -17.02 2.90 -16.79
N GLN A 437 -16.67 2.51 -15.56
CA GLN A 437 -15.30 2.56 -15.04
C GLN A 437 -14.70 1.16 -14.89
N GLU A 438 -13.38 1.08 -15.05
CA GLU A 438 -12.65 -0.16 -14.76
C GLU A 438 -12.48 -0.33 -13.25
N LEU A 439 -12.35 -1.58 -12.80
CA LEU A 439 -11.99 -1.85 -11.41
C LEU A 439 -10.52 -1.49 -11.17
N GLU A 440 -10.24 -0.91 -10.01
CA GLU A 440 -8.88 -0.61 -9.57
C GLU A 440 -8.30 -1.79 -8.79
N TRP A 441 -7.04 -2.14 -9.05
CA TRP A 441 -6.31 -3.28 -8.48
C TRP A 441 -5.08 -2.83 -7.68
N GLY A 442 -5.17 -1.67 -7.01
CA GLY A 442 -4.03 -1.05 -6.34
C GLY A 442 -2.93 -0.71 -7.34
N ILE A 443 -1.68 -1.07 -7.03
CA ILE A 443 -0.51 -0.81 -7.90
C ILE A 443 -0.58 -1.56 -9.23
N ARG A 444 -1.40 -2.63 -9.32
CA ARG A 444 -1.59 -3.41 -10.56
C ARG A 444 -2.53 -2.72 -11.55
N THR A 445 -3.21 -1.65 -11.15
CA THR A 445 -4.12 -0.90 -12.02
C THR A 445 -3.34 -0.28 -13.17
N LYS A 446 -3.55 -0.79 -14.39
CA LYS A 446 -3.05 -0.14 -15.60
C LYS A 446 -3.98 1.03 -15.93
N ARG A 447 -3.41 2.22 -16.11
CA ARG A 447 -4.18 3.36 -16.64
C ARG A 447 -4.51 3.05 -18.10
N THR A 448 -5.76 2.73 -18.38
CA THR A 448 -6.25 2.53 -19.74
C THR A 448 -6.54 3.87 -20.41
N ASP A 449 -6.26 3.93 -21.71
CA ASP A 449 -6.67 5.05 -22.55
C ASP A 449 -8.19 5.07 -22.65
N VAL A 450 -8.79 6.24 -22.39
CA VAL A 450 -10.24 6.45 -22.32
C VAL A 450 -10.89 6.37 -23.72
N ALA A 451 -10.08 6.38 -24.79
CA ALA A 451 -10.50 6.45 -26.18
C ALA A 451 -11.51 5.36 -26.61
N GLY A 452 -11.36 4.11 -26.15
CA GLY A 452 -12.28 3.03 -26.51
C GLY A 452 -13.71 3.23 -25.98
N LYS A 453 -13.86 3.92 -24.84
CA LYS A 453 -15.15 4.18 -24.19
C LYS A 453 -15.97 5.23 -24.93
N THR A 454 -15.31 6.26 -25.45
CA THR A 454 -15.94 7.32 -26.24
C THR A 454 -16.52 6.74 -27.54
N ALA A 455 -15.78 5.84 -28.20
CA ALA A 455 -16.18 5.23 -29.47
C ALA A 455 -17.46 4.38 -29.37
N HIS A 456 -17.62 3.56 -28.33
CA HIS A 456 -18.83 2.73 -28.15
C HIS A 456 -20.06 3.58 -27.81
N ARG A 457 -19.90 4.59 -26.94
CA ARG A 457 -20.98 5.52 -26.56
C ARG A 457 -21.44 6.36 -27.76
N GLU A 458 -20.51 6.84 -28.57
CA GLU A 458 -20.82 7.58 -29.80
C GLU A 458 -21.51 6.69 -30.85
N ALA A 459 -21.07 5.43 -31.02
CA ALA A 459 -21.70 4.49 -31.94
C ALA A 459 -23.17 4.19 -31.57
N SER A 460 -23.45 3.94 -30.28
CA SER A 460 -24.81 3.65 -29.80
C SER A 460 -25.75 4.86 -29.90
N ILE A 461 -25.23 6.08 -29.70
CA ILE A 461 -26.00 7.33 -29.93
C ILE A 461 -26.28 7.52 -31.43
N LYS A 462 -25.34 7.15 -32.31
CA LYS A 462 -25.49 7.27 -33.76
C LYS A 462 -26.54 6.29 -34.30
N GLU A 463 -26.53 5.04 -33.87
CA GLU A 463 -27.54 4.04 -34.24
C GLU A 463 -28.95 4.42 -33.78
N LYS A 464 -29.08 4.98 -32.57
CA LYS A 464 -30.37 5.46 -32.06
C LYS A 464 -30.89 6.70 -32.79
N ARG A 465 -30.00 7.54 -33.35
CA ARG A 465 -30.41 8.66 -34.22
C ARG A 465 -30.88 8.18 -35.58
N VAL A 466 -30.15 7.25 -36.22
CA VAL A 466 -30.53 6.69 -37.53
C VAL A 466 -31.90 6.00 -37.46
N LYS A 467 -32.15 5.18 -36.43
CA LYS A 467 -33.47 4.54 -36.24
C LYS A 467 -34.63 5.51 -35.97
N LYS A 468 -34.33 6.74 -35.53
CA LYS A 468 -35.33 7.78 -35.24
C LYS A 468 -35.60 8.71 -36.42
N ASP A 469 -34.66 8.78 -37.37
CA ASP A 469 -34.82 9.51 -38.63
C ASP A 469 -35.47 8.63 -39.73
N GLU A 470 -35.51 7.30 -39.54
CA GLU A 470 -36.17 6.32 -40.42
C GLU A 470 -37.62 5.95 -40.01
N GLN A 471 -38.11 6.48 -38.88
CA GLN A 471 -39.51 6.41 -38.42
C GLN A 471 -40.19 7.77 -38.59
#